data_AF-A0A7J0D135-F1
#
_entry.id   AF-A0A7J0D135-F1
#
_cell.length_a   1.000
_cell.length_b   1.000
_cell.length_c   1.000
_cell.angle_alpha   90.00
_cell.angle_beta   90.00
_cell.angle_gamma   90.00
#
_symmetry.space_group_name_H-M   'P 1'
#
loop_
_entity.id
_entity.type
_entity.pdbx_description
1 polymer ?
#
loop_
_entity_poly.entity_id
_entity_poly.type
_entity_poly.pdbx_seq_one_letter_code
_entity_poly.pdbx_strand_id
1 'polypeptide(L)'
;MTVAPSRTAPADRPSRLRPGSRVAVVAPSGPVPADRLEAGLGVLREWGLEPVVAPHVLDVHPELGYLAGTDADRAADLQAAWCDPAVDAVICARGGYGAHRMVDLVDWAAVRAAGPKAFVGYSDITVLHEAFALRAGFATLHGPMVATEAFLKDAPTREHLRATLFEPETVLTLGLDTAAALVPGRARGSCTGAASACSPPTPVPRTPGTGPGADCSSSRTPVRSPTGSTASSPGCCAPAPWRGCPGWSAAPGRSADRTRRSARCWPTGSARWGYP
;
A
#
# COMPACT_ATOMS: atom_id res chain seq x y z
N MET A 1 -11.83 -30.60 2.74
CA MET A 1 -12.27 -29.53 1.83
C MET A 1 -11.06 -29.01 1.08
N THR A 2 -10.95 -29.34 -0.20
CA THR A 2 -9.85 -28.88 -1.06
C THR A 2 -10.29 -27.55 -1.66
N VAL A 3 -9.72 -26.44 -1.17
CA VAL A 3 -9.88 -25.14 -1.83
C VAL A 3 -9.12 -25.23 -3.15
N ALA A 4 -9.83 -25.24 -4.26
CA ALA A 4 -9.21 -25.16 -5.58
C ALA A 4 -8.43 -23.84 -5.66
N PRO A 5 -7.17 -23.83 -6.10
CA PRO A 5 -6.43 -22.60 -6.28
C PRO A 5 -7.14 -21.77 -7.35
N SER A 6 -7.64 -20.59 -6.98
CA SER A 6 -8.06 -19.59 -7.96
C SER A 6 -6.84 -19.27 -8.82
N ARG A 7 -6.87 -19.66 -10.09
CA ARG A 7 -5.86 -19.25 -11.08
C ARG A 7 -6.03 -17.75 -11.32
N THR A 8 -5.43 -16.92 -10.49
CA THR A 8 -5.20 -15.53 -10.83
C THR A 8 -4.31 -15.52 -12.07
N ALA A 9 -4.77 -14.91 -13.16
CA ALA A 9 -3.94 -14.72 -14.34
C ALA A 9 -2.65 -13.97 -13.95
N PRO A 10 -1.51 -14.17 -14.64
CA PRO A 10 -0.31 -13.41 -14.36
C PRO A 10 -0.64 -11.92 -14.52
N ALA A 11 -0.49 -11.16 -13.45
CA ALA A 11 -0.75 -9.73 -13.51
C ALA A 11 0.29 -9.04 -14.39
N ASP A 12 -0.16 -8.13 -15.25
CA ASP A 12 0.74 -7.41 -16.16
C ASP A 12 1.72 -6.56 -15.34
N ARG A 13 3.00 -6.67 -15.72
CA ARG A 13 4.10 -5.98 -15.03
C ARG A 13 4.39 -4.66 -15.74
N PRO A 14 4.67 -3.59 -14.97
CA PRO A 14 5.04 -2.31 -15.55
C PRO A 14 6.42 -2.36 -16.20
N SER A 15 6.67 -1.39 -17.08
CA SER A 15 8.00 -1.13 -17.62
C SER A 15 8.96 -0.66 -16.53
N ARG A 16 10.26 -0.85 -16.77
CA ARG A 16 11.35 -0.37 -15.90
C ARG A 16 11.44 1.14 -15.97
N LEU A 17 11.77 1.78 -14.84
CA LEU A 17 12.14 3.18 -14.83
C LEU A 17 13.55 3.41 -15.39
N ARG A 18 13.77 4.61 -15.90
CA ARG A 18 15.05 5.06 -16.45
C ARG A 18 15.27 6.52 -16.03
N PRO A 19 16.51 7.03 -16.07
CA PRO A 19 16.72 8.48 -15.98
C PRO A 19 15.84 9.21 -17.00
N GLY A 20 15.17 10.29 -16.56
CA GLY A 20 14.15 11.04 -17.31
C GLY A 20 12.72 10.50 -17.14
N SER A 21 12.51 9.33 -16.52
CA SER A 21 11.16 8.84 -16.27
C SER A 21 10.39 9.78 -15.33
N ARG A 22 9.13 10.03 -15.68
CA ARG A 22 8.23 10.92 -14.94
C ARG A 22 7.46 10.14 -13.89
N VAL A 23 7.59 10.55 -12.64
CA VAL A 23 7.00 9.86 -11.49
C VAL A 23 6.02 10.77 -10.78
N ALA A 24 4.74 10.44 -10.85
CA ALA A 24 3.72 11.15 -10.12
C ALA A 24 3.77 10.79 -8.62
N VAL A 25 3.64 11.79 -7.77
CA VAL A 25 3.52 11.62 -6.32
C VAL A 25 2.11 12.00 -5.90
N VAL A 26 1.41 11.09 -5.23
CA VAL A 26 0.00 11.24 -4.81
C VAL A 26 -0.16 10.97 -3.31
N ALA A 27 -1.13 11.60 -2.65
CA ALA A 27 -1.41 11.36 -1.22
C ALA A 27 -2.81 10.76 -1.03
N PRO A 28 -3.04 9.46 -1.31
CA PRO A 28 -4.39 8.87 -1.29
C PRO A 28 -4.92 8.59 0.13
N SER A 29 -4.10 8.84 1.16
CA SER A 29 -4.40 8.53 2.56
C SER A 29 -4.29 9.78 3.42
N GLY A 30 -3.31 9.89 4.32
CA GLY A 30 -3.21 11.01 5.26
C GLY A 30 -2.25 12.15 4.84
N PRO A 31 -2.37 13.33 5.49
CA PRO A 31 -1.72 14.60 5.10
C PRO A 31 -0.21 14.61 5.24
N VAL A 32 0.54 15.10 4.27
CA VAL A 32 2.01 14.95 4.19
C VAL A 32 2.75 16.18 4.73
N PRO A 33 3.74 16.05 5.63
CA PRO A 33 4.61 17.17 5.99
C PRO A 33 5.43 17.65 4.77
N ALA A 34 5.35 18.95 4.46
CA ALA A 34 5.94 19.52 3.24
C ALA A 34 7.48 19.36 3.18
N ASP A 35 8.15 19.48 4.31
CA ASP A 35 9.60 19.28 4.43
C ASP A 35 10.01 17.85 4.07
N ARG A 36 9.23 16.86 4.52
CA ARG A 36 9.46 15.44 4.20
C ARG A 36 9.14 15.11 2.76
N LEU A 37 8.08 15.72 2.21
CA LEU A 37 7.76 15.59 0.79
C LEU A 37 8.95 16.08 -0.04
N GLU A 38 9.41 17.32 0.17
CA GLU A 38 10.52 17.87 -0.60
C GLU A 38 11.83 17.08 -0.46
N ALA A 39 12.15 16.60 0.74
CA ALA A 39 13.29 15.70 0.93
C ALA A 39 13.16 14.42 0.08
N GLY A 40 11.96 13.83 0.02
CA GLY A 40 11.68 12.66 -0.80
C GLY A 40 11.74 12.95 -2.30
N LEU A 41 11.25 14.11 -2.74
CA LEU A 41 11.36 14.55 -4.13
C LEU A 41 12.83 14.78 -4.53
N GLY A 42 13.65 15.31 -3.63
CA GLY A 42 15.10 15.44 -3.82
C GLY A 42 15.76 14.10 -4.15
N VAL A 43 15.44 13.07 -3.38
CA VAL A 43 15.93 11.69 -3.64
C VAL A 43 15.50 11.17 -5.00
N LEU A 44 14.23 11.38 -5.41
CA LEU A 44 13.78 10.96 -6.74
C LEU A 44 14.55 11.68 -7.86
N ARG A 45 14.83 12.98 -7.69
CA ARG A 45 15.67 13.75 -8.63
C ARG A 45 17.10 13.23 -8.67
N GLU A 46 17.67 12.83 -7.53
CA GLU A 46 19.00 12.19 -7.46
C GLU A 46 19.06 10.84 -8.18
N TRP A 47 17.94 10.11 -8.24
CA TRP A 47 17.81 8.90 -9.07
C TRP A 47 17.72 9.21 -10.57
N GLY A 48 17.71 10.48 -10.95
CA GLY A 48 17.54 10.95 -12.32
C GLY A 48 16.09 10.94 -12.79
N LEU A 49 15.11 10.86 -11.87
CA LEU A 49 13.69 10.89 -12.21
C LEU A 49 13.13 12.32 -12.23
N GLU A 50 12.01 12.50 -12.92
CA GLU A 50 11.25 13.74 -12.94
C GLU A 50 10.00 13.62 -12.04
N PRO A 51 10.05 14.04 -10.76
CA PRO A 51 8.88 13.98 -9.91
C PRO A 51 7.81 15.01 -10.32
N VAL A 52 6.55 14.56 -10.38
CA VAL A 52 5.36 15.39 -10.61
C VAL A 52 4.46 15.29 -9.38
N VAL A 53 4.35 16.37 -8.61
CA VAL A 53 3.49 16.41 -7.42
C VAL A 53 2.05 16.62 -7.84
N ALA A 54 1.15 15.74 -7.42
CA ALA A 54 -0.27 15.91 -7.72
C ALA A 54 -0.88 17.09 -6.93
N PRO A 55 -1.90 17.77 -7.47
CA PRO A 55 -2.45 19.01 -6.92
C PRO A 55 -2.78 18.98 -5.42
N HIS A 56 -3.30 17.88 -4.90
CA HIS A 56 -3.87 17.80 -3.54
C HIS A 56 -2.94 17.10 -2.54
N VAL A 57 -1.67 16.85 -2.89
CA VAL A 57 -0.72 16.08 -2.05
C VAL A 57 -0.50 16.72 -0.66
N LEU A 58 -0.50 18.05 -0.58
CA LEU A 58 -0.28 18.81 0.65
C LEU A 58 -1.56 19.24 1.35
N ASP A 59 -2.73 18.88 0.80
CA ASP A 59 -4.00 19.25 1.40
C ASP A 59 -4.22 18.54 2.73
N VAL A 60 -5.09 19.13 3.54
CA VAL A 60 -5.62 18.55 4.78
C VAL A 60 -7.13 18.67 4.73
N HIS A 61 -7.83 17.58 4.98
CA HIS A 61 -9.29 17.61 4.97
C HIS A 61 -9.80 18.57 6.07
N PRO A 62 -10.78 19.45 5.78
CA PRO A 62 -11.23 20.49 6.71
C PRO A 62 -11.83 19.93 8.01
N GLU A 63 -12.57 18.83 7.92
CA GLU A 63 -13.20 18.16 9.09
C GLU A 63 -12.40 16.95 9.62
N LEU A 64 -11.86 16.13 8.70
CA LEU A 64 -11.18 14.87 9.01
C LEU A 64 -9.67 15.04 8.87
N GLY A 65 -9.04 15.82 9.76
CA GLY A 65 -7.62 16.23 9.65
C GLY A 65 -6.57 15.09 9.59
N TYR A 66 -6.97 13.83 9.69
CA TYR A 66 -6.11 12.68 9.40
C TYR A 66 -6.07 12.28 7.90
N LEU A 67 -6.82 12.97 7.03
CA LEU A 67 -6.89 12.75 5.57
C LEU A 67 -6.20 13.88 4.78
N ALA A 68 -5.54 13.52 3.68
CA ALA A 68 -4.92 14.46 2.74
C ALA A 68 -5.92 15.03 1.73
N GLY A 69 -6.76 15.99 2.15
CA GLY A 69 -7.83 16.54 1.30
C GLY A 69 -9.08 15.66 1.25
N THR A 70 -10.04 15.97 0.37
CA THR A 70 -11.32 15.24 0.30
C THR A 70 -11.17 13.87 -0.38
N ASP A 71 -12.16 12.99 -0.21
CA ASP A 71 -12.14 11.67 -0.87
C ASP A 71 -12.12 11.82 -2.41
N ALA A 72 -12.81 12.84 -2.95
CA ALA A 72 -12.85 13.14 -4.38
C ALA A 72 -11.51 13.65 -4.91
N ASP A 73 -10.86 14.57 -4.18
CA ASP A 73 -9.56 15.14 -4.56
C ASP A 73 -8.47 14.05 -4.63
N ARG A 74 -8.41 13.19 -3.60
CA ARG A 74 -7.46 12.07 -3.55
C ARG A 74 -7.69 11.06 -4.68
N ALA A 75 -8.95 10.78 -5.02
CA ALA A 75 -9.29 9.91 -6.15
C ALA A 75 -8.92 10.55 -7.49
N ALA A 76 -9.20 11.85 -7.67
CA ALA A 76 -8.89 12.59 -8.88
C ALA A 76 -7.38 12.63 -9.13
N ASP A 77 -6.57 12.90 -8.10
CA ASP A 77 -5.11 12.90 -8.18
C ASP A 77 -4.56 11.53 -8.63
N LEU A 78 -5.05 10.44 -8.02
CA LEU A 78 -4.63 9.08 -8.40
C LEU A 78 -5.02 8.76 -9.84
N GLN A 79 -6.27 9.05 -10.22
CA GLN A 79 -6.78 8.76 -11.55
C GLN A 79 -6.06 9.59 -12.63
N ALA A 80 -5.85 10.88 -12.41
CA ALA A 80 -5.14 11.76 -13.33
C ALA A 80 -3.69 11.31 -13.51
N ALA A 81 -2.98 11.05 -12.41
CA ALA A 81 -1.62 10.53 -12.45
C ALA A 81 -1.52 9.19 -13.20
N TRP A 82 -2.47 8.28 -12.97
CA TRP A 82 -2.46 6.99 -13.65
C TRP A 82 -2.78 7.09 -15.13
N CYS A 83 -3.77 7.91 -15.50
CA CYS A 83 -4.25 8.00 -16.88
C CYS A 83 -3.42 8.95 -17.77
N ASP A 84 -2.54 9.78 -17.20
CA ASP A 84 -1.64 10.63 -17.98
C ASP A 84 -0.60 9.78 -18.72
N PRO A 85 -0.57 9.74 -20.07
CA PRO A 85 0.41 8.97 -20.82
C PRO A 85 1.86 9.44 -20.63
N ALA A 86 2.08 10.64 -20.10
CA ALA A 86 3.41 11.16 -19.78
C ALA A 86 3.94 10.69 -18.41
N VAL A 87 3.15 9.97 -17.60
CA VAL A 87 3.59 9.45 -16.30
C VAL A 87 3.99 7.98 -16.41
N ASP A 88 5.21 7.63 -16.00
CA ASP A 88 5.74 6.27 -16.04
C ASP A 88 5.45 5.47 -14.77
N ALA A 89 5.31 6.15 -13.63
CA ALA A 89 5.02 5.54 -12.34
C ALA A 89 4.28 6.48 -11.38
N VAL A 90 3.61 5.88 -10.41
CA VAL A 90 2.92 6.56 -9.32
C VAL A 90 3.47 6.07 -7.99
N ILE A 91 4.01 6.97 -7.17
CA ILE A 91 4.52 6.67 -5.82
C ILE A 91 3.67 7.42 -4.80
N CYS A 92 3.15 6.69 -3.82
CA CYS A 92 2.39 7.32 -2.74
C CYS A 92 3.33 8.15 -1.85
N ALA A 93 2.84 9.31 -1.41
CA ALA A 93 3.54 10.20 -0.51
C ALA A 93 3.62 9.62 0.90
N ARG A 94 2.51 9.06 1.38
CA ARG A 94 2.39 8.43 2.69
C ARG A 94 1.13 7.56 2.80
N GLY A 95 1.13 6.66 3.78
CA GLY A 95 -0.05 5.95 4.27
C GLY A 95 -0.84 6.76 5.31
N GLY A 96 -1.73 6.08 6.02
CA GLY A 96 -2.68 6.70 6.94
C GLY A 96 -3.89 5.80 7.15
N TYR A 97 -5.10 6.35 7.03
CA TYR A 97 -6.36 5.61 7.10
C TYR A 97 -7.43 6.31 6.27
N GLY A 98 -7.42 6.12 4.95
CA GLY A 98 -8.27 6.90 4.04
C GLY A 98 -8.40 6.38 2.61
N ALA A 99 -7.56 5.44 2.20
CA ALA A 99 -7.59 4.89 0.84
C ALA A 99 -8.91 4.14 0.55
N HIS A 100 -9.48 3.44 1.53
CA HIS A 100 -10.77 2.76 1.40
C HIS A 100 -11.96 3.70 1.15
N ARG A 101 -11.86 4.98 1.50
CA ARG A 101 -12.94 5.95 1.28
C ARG A 101 -13.00 6.45 -0.16
N MET A 102 -11.84 6.48 -0.83
CA MET A 102 -11.70 7.04 -2.18
C MET A 102 -11.66 5.97 -3.27
N VAL A 103 -11.36 4.70 -2.94
CA VAL A 103 -11.13 3.61 -3.91
C VAL A 103 -12.29 3.42 -4.90
N ASP A 104 -13.53 3.62 -4.47
CA ASP A 104 -14.71 3.46 -5.32
C ASP A 104 -15.04 4.69 -6.19
N LEU A 105 -14.33 5.81 -5.99
CA LEU A 105 -14.45 7.02 -6.79
C LEU A 105 -13.52 7.01 -8.01
N VAL A 106 -12.55 6.10 -8.07
CA VAL A 106 -11.62 5.95 -9.20
C VAL A 106 -12.29 5.21 -10.35
N ASP A 107 -12.17 5.74 -11.56
CA ASP A 107 -12.56 5.02 -12.78
C ASP A 107 -11.55 3.91 -13.11
N TRP A 108 -11.80 2.73 -12.55
CA TRP A 108 -10.97 1.55 -12.78
C TRP A 108 -11.02 1.03 -14.23
N ALA A 109 -12.04 1.40 -15.02
CA ALA A 109 -12.07 1.07 -16.43
C ALA A 109 -11.08 1.92 -17.22
N ALA A 110 -11.01 3.23 -16.93
CA ALA A 110 -9.99 4.13 -17.48
C ALA A 110 -8.58 3.71 -17.05
N VAL A 111 -8.38 3.38 -15.77
CA VAL A 111 -7.10 2.85 -15.23
C VAL A 111 -6.64 1.63 -16.01
N ARG A 112 -7.54 0.65 -16.23
CA ARG A 112 -7.22 -0.55 -17.01
C ARG A 112 -6.91 -0.23 -18.46
N ALA A 113 -7.64 0.69 -19.08
CA ALA A 113 -7.42 1.12 -20.46
C ALA A 113 -6.08 1.85 -20.65
N ALA A 114 -5.60 2.57 -19.62
CA ALA A 114 -4.30 3.25 -19.63
C ALA A 114 -3.09 2.30 -19.56
N GLY A 115 -3.31 1.04 -19.16
CA GLY A 115 -2.25 0.03 -19.06
C GLY A 115 -1.47 0.07 -17.73
N PRO A 116 -0.56 -0.89 -17.53
CA PRO A 116 0.17 -1.07 -16.28
C PRO A 116 1.30 -0.03 -16.10
N LYS A 117 1.36 0.56 -14.91
CA LYS A 117 2.44 1.44 -14.43
C LYS A 117 2.97 0.97 -13.08
N ALA A 118 4.17 1.38 -12.70
CA ALA A 118 4.65 1.05 -11.36
C ALA A 118 3.83 1.85 -10.34
N PHE A 119 3.19 1.14 -9.40
CA PHE A 119 2.52 1.74 -8.25
C PHE A 119 3.26 1.34 -6.97
N VAL A 120 3.68 2.33 -6.17
CA VAL A 120 4.43 2.08 -4.92
C VAL A 120 3.72 2.66 -3.71
N GLY A 121 3.53 1.84 -2.69
CA GLY A 121 3.09 2.26 -1.36
C GLY A 121 3.08 1.12 -0.35
N TYR A 122 2.68 1.40 0.89
CA TYR A 122 2.52 0.38 1.92
C TYR A 122 1.46 0.79 2.95
N SER A 123 1.13 -0.11 3.88
CA SER A 123 0.15 0.15 4.96
C SER A 123 -1.26 0.34 4.40
N ASP A 124 -1.98 1.43 4.71
CA ASP A 124 -3.34 1.70 4.18
C ASP A 124 -3.43 1.68 2.65
N ILE A 125 -2.31 1.88 1.95
CA ILE A 125 -2.22 1.75 0.49
C ILE A 125 -2.49 0.32 -0.01
N THR A 126 -2.44 -0.69 0.86
CA THR A 126 -2.91 -2.06 0.56
C THR A 126 -4.27 -2.07 -0.14
N VAL A 127 -5.20 -1.19 0.26
CA VAL A 127 -6.51 -1.10 -0.39
C VAL A 127 -6.39 -0.86 -1.89
N LEU A 128 -5.47 0.03 -2.29
CA LEU A 128 -5.20 0.33 -3.69
C LEU A 128 -4.43 -0.81 -4.37
N HIS A 129 -3.47 -1.45 -3.68
CA HIS A 129 -2.79 -2.63 -4.22
C HIS A 129 -3.79 -3.74 -4.61
N GLU A 130 -4.75 -4.04 -3.74
CA GLU A 130 -5.82 -5.00 -4.01
C GLU A 130 -6.75 -4.51 -5.14
N ALA A 131 -7.09 -3.22 -5.18
CA ALA A 131 -7.92 -2.67 -6.24
C ALA A 131 -7.25 -2.72 -7.62
N PHE A 132 -5.95 -2.42 -7.72
CA PHE A 132 -5.18 -2.59 -8.97
C PHE A 132 -5.17 -4.06 -9.41
N ALA A 133 -4.95 -5.00 -8.48
CA ALA A 133 -4.94 -6.42 -8.80
C ALA A 133 -6.32 -6.92 -9.26
N LEU A 134 -7.39 -6.59 -8.53
CA LEU A 134 -8.73 -7.13 -8.76
C LEU A 134 -9.52 -6.42 -9.86
N ARG A 135 -9.36 -5.10 -10.00
CA ARG A 135 -10.16 -4.25 -10.92
C ARG A 135 -9.44 -3.89 -12.20
N ALA A 136 -8.10 -3.80 -12.16
CA ALA A 136 -7.27 -3.47 -13.32
C ALA A 136 -6.44 -4.66 -13.83
N GLY A 137 -6.18 -5.67 -13.00
CA GLY A 137 -5.35 -6.83 -13.37
C GLY A 137 -3.84 -6.56 -13.33
N PHE A 138 -3.41 -5.52 -12.60
CA PHE A 138 -2.03 -5.05 -12.61
C PHE A 138 -1.26 -5.44 -11.36
N ALA A 139 0.02 -5.79 -11.56
CA ALA A 139 0.95 -6.00 -10.45
C ALA A 139 1.41 -4.64 -9.91
N THR A 140 1.55 -4.55 -8.59
CA THR A 140 2.01 -3.34 -7.91
C THR A 140 3.11 -3.68 -6.91
N LEU A 141 3.84 -2.68 -6.43
CA LEU A 141 4.96 -2.86 -5.52
C LEU A 141 4.61 -2.34 -4.12
N HIS A 142 4.57 -3.25 -3.16
CA HIS A 142 4.46 -2.86 -1.76
C HIS A 142 5.85 -2.39 -1.25
N GLY A 143 6.04 -1.09 -1.06
CA GLY A 143 7.35 -0.47 -0.83
C GLY A 143 7.29 0.89 -0.15
N PRO A 144 8.45 1.44 0.25
CA PRO A 144 8.52 2.70 1.01
C PRO A 144 7.99 3.88 0.19
N MET A 145 7.40 4.86 0.90
CA MET A 145 6.69 6.02 0.33
C MET A 145 7.52 7.29 0.52
N VAL A 146 7.46 8.23 -0.42
CA VAL A 146 8.46 9.33 -0.51
C VAL A 146 8.62 10.17 0.76
N ALA A 147 7.56 10.35 1.56
CA ALA A 147 7.61 11.16 2.78
C ALA A 147 7.69 10.33 4.09
N THR A 148 7.99 9.02 4.00
CA THR A 148 8.15 8.17 5.19
C THR A 148 9.59 8.06 5.65
N GLU A 149 9.79 7.77 6.95
CA GLU A 149 11.13 7.60 7.49
C GLU A 149 11.90 6.45 6.83
N ALA A 150 11.21 5.37 6.45
CA ALA A 150 11.82 4.25 5.72
C ALA A 150 12.41 4.69 4.37
N PHE A 151 11.79 5.65 3.68
CA PHE A 151 12.34 6.16 2.42
C PHE A 151 13.48 7.15 2.66
N LEU A 152 13.34 8.03 3.65
CA LEU A 152 14.26 9.14 3.89
C LEU A 152 15.53 8.72 4.64
N LYS A 153 15.41 7.82 5.63
CA LYS A 153 16.47 7.51 6.59
C LYS A 153 17.10 6.13 6.42
N ASP A 154 16.43 5.19 5.76
CA ASP A 154 16.92 3.82 5.57
C ASP A 154 17.44 3.64 4.12
N ALA A 155 18.75 3.86 3.95
CA ALA A 155 19.40 3.78 2.65
C ALA A 155 19.33 2.38 2.01
N PRO A 156 19.55 1.25 2.74
CA PRO A 156 19.31 -0.09 2.20
C PRO A 156 17.90 -0.31 1.65
N THR A 157 16.86 0.06 2.41
CA THR A 157 15.46 -0.08 1.95
C THR A 157 15.20 0.78 0.71
N ARG A 158 15.72 2.01 0.71
CA ARG A 158 15.62 2.92 -0.43
C ARG A 158 16.33 2.38 -1.68
N GLU A 159 17.54 1.84 -1.55
CA GLU A 159 18.27 1.25 -2.68
C GLU A 159 17.58 0.00 -3.21
N HIS A 160 17.01 -0.82 -2.34
CA HIS A 160 16.24 -1.99 -2.75
C HIS A 160 15.02 -1.60 -3.60
N LEU A 161 14.29 -0.54 -3.22
CA LEU A 161 13.21 0.00 -4.04
C LEU A 161 13.75 0.51 -5.39
N ARG A 162 14.84 1.29 -5.39
CA ARG A 162 15.48 1.79 -6.61
C ARG A 162 15.84 0.65 -7.57
N ALA A 163 16.58 -0.34 -7.09
CA ALA A 163 16.97 -1.51 -7.86
C ALA A 163 15.74 -2.27 -8.39
N THR A 164 14.67 -2.40 -7.61
CA THR A 164 13.42 -3.03 -8.07
C THR A 164 12.77 -2.26 -9.23
N LEU A 165 12.80 -0.92 -9.19
CA LEU A 165 12.18 -0.08 -10.21
C LEU A 165 13.01 0.03 -11.50
N PHE A 166 14.34 0.00 -11.41
CA PHE A 166 15.25 0.18 -12.55
C PHE A 166 15.77 -1.16 -13.11
N GLU A 167 16.15 -2.07 -12.22
CA GLU A 167 16.90 -3.30 -12.52
C GLU A 167 16.34 -4.51 -11.74
N PRO A 168 15.04 -4.85 -11.88
CA PRO A 168 14.36 -5.87 -11.06
C PRO A 168 15.02 -7.26 -11.06
N GLU A 169 15.79 -7.61 -12.08
CA GLU A 169 16.56 -8.88 -12.16
C GLU A 169 17.67 -8.96 -11.12
N THR A 170 18.07 -7.83 -10.55
CA THR A 170 19.03 -7.78 -9.43
C THR A 170 18.36 -8.06 -8.09
N VAL A 171 17.02 -8.03 -8.04
CA VAL A 171 16.21 -8.12 -6.82
C VAL A 171 15.29 -9.34 -6.85
N LEU A 172 15.89 -10.53 -7.00
CA LEU A 172 15.14 -11.79 -7.11
C LEU A 172 14.95 -12.53 -5.78
N THR A 173 15.68 -12.13 -4.75
CA THR A 173 15.64 -12.76 -3.42
C THR A 173 15.14 -11.77 -2.39
N LEU A 174 14.03 -12.10 -1.75
CA LEU A 174 13.47 -11.35 -0.63
C LEU A 174 13.78 -12.12 0.66
N GLY A 175 14.38 -11.45 1.64
CA GLY A 175 14.69 -12.04 2.93
C GLY A 175 15.64 -11.18 3.73
N LEU A 176 15.54 -11.28 5.05
CA LEU A 176 16.54 -10.77 5.97
C LEU A 176 17.55 -11.89 6.25
N ASP A 177 18.80 -11.55 6.54
CA ASP A 177 19.81 -12.52 6.98
C ASP A 177 19.40 -13.24 8.28
N THR A 178 18.49 -12.62 9.04
CA THR A 178 17.90 -13.17 10.27
C THR A 178 16.62 -13.97 10.04
N ALA A 179 16.11 -14.06 8.81
CA ALA A 179 14.87 -14.77 8.52
C ALA A 179 15.11 -16.29 8.54
N ALA A 180 14.21 -17.02 9.20
CA ALA A 180 14.22 -18.48 9.25
C ALA A 180 12.85 -19.05 8.89
N ALA A 181 12.83 -20.18 8.20
CA ALA A 181 11.59 -20.89 7.88
C ALA A 181 11.03 -21.54 9.15
N LEU A 182 9.78 -21.20 9.51
CA LEU A 182 9.05 -21.87 10.61
C LEU A 182 8.74 -23.33 10.24
N VAL A 183 8.36 -23.56 8.99
CA VAL A 183 8.17 -24.89 8.40
C VAL A 183 9.03 -24.96 7.14
N PRO A 184 10.07 -25.81 7.11
CA PRO A 184 10.91 -25.96 5.92
C PRO A 184 10.11 -26.49 4.73
N GLY A 185 10.35 -25.91 3.55
CA GLY A 185 9.68 -26.34 2.32
C GLY A 185 9.92 -25.38 1.17
N ARG A 186 9.36 -25.73 0.01
CA ARG A 186 9.31 -24.85 -1.17
C ARG A 186 7.85 -24.65 -1.54
N ALA A 187 7.45 -23.39 -1.72
CA ALA A 187 6.15 -23.01 -2.22
C ALA A 187 6.33 -22.12 -3.46
N ARG A 188 5.37 -22.18 -4.39
CA ARG A 188 5.31 -21.30 -5.56
C ARG A 188 3.87 -20.85 -5.75
N GLY A 189 3.69 -19.56 -5.96
CA GLY A 189 2.39 -18.95 -6.21
C GLY A 189 2.53 -17.46 -6.47
N SER A 190 1.42 -16.81 -6.81
CA SER A 190 1.35 -15.35 -6.86
C SER A 190 1.38 -14.80 -5.44
N CYS A 191 2.28 -13.87 -5.17
CA CYS A 191 2.26 -13.13 -3.90
C CYS A 191 1.01 -12.25 -3.87
N THR A 192 0.20 -12.41 -2.83
CA THR A 192 -1.01 -11.62 -2.58
C THR A 192 -1.02 -11.19 -1.12
N GLY A 193 -1.71 -10.08 -0.83
CA GLY A 193 -1.85 -9.53 0.52
C GLY A 193 -0.84 -8.44 0.89
N ALA A 194 -1.28 -7.58 1.80
CA ALA A 194 -0.49 -6.73 2.68
C ALA A 194 -1.41 -6.18 3.80
N ALA A 195 -0.84 -5.64 4.89
CA ALA A 195 -1.51 -5.09 6.09
C ALA A 195 -2.72 -5.89 6.65
N SER A 196 -2.52 -6.58 7.78
CA SER A 196 -3.51 -7.46 8.45
C SER A 196 -4.87 -6.82 8.80
N ALA A 197 -4.99 -5.49 8.77
CA ALA A 197 -6.23 -4.75 9.05
C ALA A 197 -7.14 -4.55 7.81
N CYS A 198 -6.62 -4.77 6.60
CA CYS A 198 -7.41 -4.72 5.37
C CYS A 198 -8.03 -6.10 5.11
N SER A 199 -9.11 -6.44 5.82
CA SER A 199 -9.95 -7.55 5.38
C SER A 199 -10.87 -7.03 4.27
N PRO A 200 -10.76 -7.50 3.01
CA PRO A 200 -11.77 -7.21 2.02
C PRO A 200 -13.12 -7.75 2.53
N PRO A 201 -14.25 -7.06 2.28
CA PRO A 201 -15.55 -7.66 2.53
C PRO A 201 -15.61 -8.97 1.75
N THR A 202 -15.81 -10.07 2.46
CA THR A 202 -15.92 -11.39 1.86
C THR A 202 -17.03 -11.32 0.81
N PRO A 203 -16.79 -11.70 -0.45
CA PRO A 203 -17.85 -11.69 -1.44
C PRO A 203 -18.91 -12.70 -1.00
N VAL A 204 -20.03 -12.19 -0.48
CA VAL A 204 -21.21 -13.01 -0.19
C VAL A 204 -21.70 -13.52 -1.54
N PRO A 205 -21.79 -14.85 -1.76
CA PRO A 205 -22.36 -15.37 -2.99
C PRO A 205 -23.80 -14.89 -3.10
N ARG A 206 -24.10 -14.04 -4.08
CA ARG A 206 -25.48 -13.81 -4.49
C ARG A 206 -25.97 -15.12 -5.11
N THR A 207 -26.83 -15.83 -4.39
CA THR A 207 -27.62 -16.93 -4.94
C THR A 207 -28.46 -16.39 -6.10
N PRO A 208 -28.35 -16.96 -7.31
CA PRO A 208 -29.24 -16.61 -8.40
C PRO A 208 -30.66 -17.01 -8.01
N GLY A 209 -31.59 -16.06 -8.09
CA GLY A 209 -32.99 -16.28 -7.80
C GLY A 209 -33.60 -17.32 -8.75
N THR A 210 -34.27 -18.30 -8.18
CA THR A 210 -35.35 -19.05 -8.83
C THR A 210 -36.66 -18.56 -8.24
N GLY A 211 -37.39 -17.74 -9.00
CA GLY A 211 -38.86 -17.71 -8.89
C GLY A 211 -39.47 -18.84 -9.72
N PRO A 212 -40.79 -19.07 -9.68
CA PRO A 212 -41.83 -18.25 -9.04
C PRO A 212 -42.79 -19.04 -8.12
N GLY A 213 -43.56 -18.32 -7.32
CA GLY A 213 -44.84 -18.82 -6.79
C GLY A 213 -44.95 -18.86 -5.26
N ALA A 214 -45.56 -17.82 -4.70
CA ALA A 214 -46.77 -17.95 -3.90
C ALA A 214 -47.12 -16.58 -3.30
N ASP A 215 -48.32 -16.11 -3.65
CA ASP A 215 -49.06 -15.11 -2.91
C ASP A 215 -49.03 -15.38 -1.41
N CYS A 216 -48.79 -14.33 -0.63
CA CYS A 216 -49.41 -14.17 0.68
C CYS A 216 -49.62 -12.68 0.92
N SER A 217 -50.77 -12.20 0.46
CA SER A 217 -51.45 -11.06 1.05
C SER A 217 -51.61 -11.28 2.57
N SER A 218 -51.05 -10.40 3.39
CA SER A 218 -51.73 -10.04 4.63
C SER A 218 -51.43 -8.59 4.98
N SER A 219 -52.47 -7.79 4.80
CA SER A 219 -52.68 -6.53 5.48
C SER A 219 -52.62 -6.74 7.00
N ARG A 220 -51.90 -5.84 7.70
CA ARG A 220 -52.25 -5.39 9.05
C ARG A 220 -51.50 -4.10 9.41
N THR A 221 -52.22 -3.00 9.18
CA THR A 221 -52.40 -1.79 10.02
C THR A 221 -51.25 -1.34 10.95
N PRO A 222 -50.89 -0.02 10.94
CA PRO A 222 -49.89 0.54 11.84
C PRO A 222 -50.48 0.79 13.23
N VAL A 223 -49.82 0.28 14.28
CA VAL A 223 -50.05 0.77 15.65
C VAL A 223 -49.15 1.97 15.87
N ARG A 224 -49.78 3.15 15.86
CA ARG A 224 -49.23 4.38 16.42
C ARG A 224 -49.61 4.42 17.89
N SER A 225 -48.70 4.80 18.77
CA SER A 225 -49.06 5.41 20.06
C SER A 225 -47.85 6.10 20.71
N PRO A 226 -48.12 7.08 21.57
CA PRO A 226 -47.38 8.34 21.59
C PRO A 226 -46.55 8.51 22.86
N THR A 227 -45.48 9.29 22.78
CA THR A 227 -45.08 10.28 23.79
C THR A 227 -43.82 10.96 23.29
N GLY A 228 -43.88 12.29 23.18
CA GLY A 228 -42.74 13.11 22.82
C GLY A 228 -41.74 13.25 23.97
N SER A 229 -40.48 13.46 23.62
CA SER A 229 -39.70 14.57 24.17
C SER A 229 -38.50 14.82 23.27
N THR A 230 -38.28 16.10 23.00
CA THR A 230 -37.15 16.70 22.30
C THR A 230 -35.92 16.77 23.21
N ALA A 231 -34.76 16.54 22.58
CA ALA A 231 -33.43 17.08 22.90
C ALA A 231 -32.83 16.83 24.30
N SER A 232 -31.61 16.27 24.32
CA SER A 232 -30.37 16.91 24.82
C SER A 232 -29.25 15.86 24.96
N SER A 233 -28.17 16.01 24.19
CA SER A 233 -26.83 15.50 24.56
C SER A 233 -26.36 16.22 25.83
N PRO A 234 -25.52 15.62 26.69
CA PRO A 234 -24.08 15.62 26.42
C PRO A 234 -23.35 14.35 26.92
N GLY A 235 -22.17 14.08 26.38
CA GLY A 235 -21.29 13.06 26.96
C GLY A 235 -20.20 12.55 26.02
N CYS A 236 -19.36 13.44 25.51
CA CYS A 236 -18.10 13.05 24.88
C CYS A 236 -17.19 12.39 25.93
N CYS A 237 -17.06 11.07 25.90
CA CYS A 237 -15.95 10.38 26.57
C CYS A 237 -14.68 10.58 25.73
N ALA A 238 -13.86 11.55 26.12
CA ALA A 238 -12.47 11.64 25.70
C ALA A 238 -11.64 10.51 26.35
N PRO A 239 -10.74 9.82 25.64
CA PRO A 239 -9.74 8.99 26.29
C PRO A 239 -8.58 9.87 26.78
N ALA A 240 -8.46 10.00 28.10
CA ALA A 240 -7.28 10.52 28.77
C ALA A 240 -6.12 9.48 28.71
N PRO A 241 -4.85 9.94 28.84
CA PRO A 241 -3.67 9.18 28.44
C PRO A 241 -3.26 8.14 29.48
N TRP A 242 -2.84 6.96 29.00
CA TRP A 242 -2.17 5.98 29.85
C TRP A 242 -0.75 6.43 30.17
N ARG A 243 -0.59 6.96 31.38
CA ARG A 243 0.70 7.10 32.08
C ARG A 243 1.23 5.71 32.44
N GLY A 244 2.55 5.56 32.33
CA GLY A 244 3.25 4.30 32.49
C GLY A 244 3.38 3.78 33.92
N CYS A 245 3.95 2.58 34.00
CA CYS A 245 4.54 1.99 35.20
C CYS A 245 5.91 1.37 34.84
N PRO A 246 6.80 1.18 35.84
CA PRO A 246 8.23 1.43 35.70
C PRO A 246 9.08 0.16 35.63
N GLY A 247 10.33 0.33 35.23
CA GLY A 247 11.41 -0.60 35.52
C GLY A 247 12.12 -1.08 34.27
N TRP A 248 13.33 -0.58 34.04
CA TRP A 248 14.56 -1.33 34.25
C TRP A 248 15.74 -0.38 34.01
N SER A 249 16.51 -0.17 35.06
CA SER A 249 17.69 0.68 35.09
C SER A 249 18.90 -0.07 34.52
N ALA A 250 19.72 0.65 33.76
CA ALA A 250 21.01 0.19 33.26
C ALA A 250 22.07 0.08 34.37
N ALA A 251 23.03 -0.83 34.21
CA ALA A 251 24.39 -0.72 34.76
C ALA A 251 25.36 -1.71 34.08
N PRO A 252 26.69 -1.45 34.11
CA PRO A 252 27.57 -1.57 32.94
C PRO A 252 28.63 -2.68 33.03
N GLY A 253 29.30 -3.00 31.91
CA GLY A 253 30.40 -3.97 31.94
C GLY A 253 31.24 -4.11 30.66
N ARG A 254 32.27 -3.26 30.56
CA ARG A 254 33.64 -3.49 30.05
C ARG A 254 33.89 -3.86 28.57
N SER A 255 34.80 -3.05 28.03
CA SER A 255 35.64 -3.18 26.84
C SER A 255 36.46 -4.47 26.74
N ALA A 256 36.64 -4.97 25.51
CA ALA A 256 37.92 -5.51 25.05
C ALA A 256 38.04 -5.39 23.52
N ASP A 257 39.03 -4.60 23.12
CA ASP A 257 39.63 -4.47 21.80
C ASP A 257 40.41 -5.76 21.43
N ARG A 258 40.28 -6.24 20.19
CA ARG A 258 41.41 -6.60 19.31
C ARG A 258 40.97 -7.32 18.03
N THR A 259 41.23 -6.62 16.91
CA THR A 259 41.89 -7.10 15.68
C THR A 259 42.13 -8.62 15.51
N ARG A 260 41.70 -9.19 14.38
CA ARG A 260 42.59 -9.72 13.31
C ARG A 260 41.84 -10.47 12.18
N ARG A 261 42.23 -10.09 10.95
CA ARG A 261 42.55 -10.94 9.79
C ARG A 261 41.43 -11.74 9.11
N SER A 262 41.04 -11.21 7.95
CA SER A 262 41.14 -11.87 6.63
C SER A 262 41.12 -13.41 6.59
N ALA A 263 40.05 -13.96 6.01
CA ALA A 263 40.14 -15.13 5.15
C ALA A 263 38.97 -15.11 4.15
N ARG A 264 39.29 -14.75 2.90
CA ARG A 264 38.47 -15.09 1.73
C ARG A 264 38.65 -16.59 1.53
N CYS A 265 37.56 -17.35 1.51
CA CYS A 265 37.52 -18.67 0.88
C CYS A 265 36.24 -18.74 0.06
N TRP A 266 36.38 -18.56 -1.25
CA TRP A 266 35.43 -19.04 -2.24
C TRP A 266 35.55 -20.55 -2.36
N PRO A 267 34.44 -21.26 -2.59
CA PRO A 267 34.45 -22.36 -3.53
C PRO A 267 33.70 -21.97 -4.80
N THR A 268 34.42 -22.15 -5.90
CA THR A 268 33.96 -22.22 -7.28
C THR A 268 32.78 -23.18 -7.45
N GLY A 269 31.76 -22.71 -8.16
CA GLY A 269 30.63 -23.53 -8.61
C GLY A 269 29.90 -22.84 -9.75
N SER A 270 30.54 -22.82 -10.92
CA SER A 270 29.96 -22.31 -12.16
C SER A 270 28.83 -23.23 -12.65
N ALA A 271 27.61 -22.71 -12.74
CA ALA A 271 26.57 -23.29 -13.59
C ALA A 271 26.05 -22.18 -14.52
N ARG A 272 26.54 -22.21 -15.76
CA ARG A 272 26.00 -21.45 -16.89
C ARG A 272 24.62 -22.01 -17.20
N TRP A 273 23.60 -21.14 -17.26
CA TRP A 273 22.33 -21.46 -17.91
C TRP A 273 22.23 -20.59 -19.17
N GLY A 274 22.42 -21.23 -20.32
CA GLY A 274 22.03 -20.69 -21.61
C GLY A 274 20.52 -20.84 -21.79
N TYR A 275 19.89 -19.84 -22.38
CA TYR A 275 18.52 -19.91 -22.87
C TYR A 275 18.54 -20.11 -24.40
N PRO A 276 17.59 -20.88 -24.97
CA PRO A 276 17.17 -20.67 -26.34
C PRO A 276 16.39 -19.35 -26.50
#